data_AF-A0A1M5L8J9-F1
#
_entry.id   AF-A0A1M5L8J9-F1
#
_cell.length_a   1.000
_cell.length_b   1.000
_cell.length_c   1.000
_cell.angle_alpha   90.00
_cell.angle_beta   90.00
_cell.angle_gamma   90.00
#
_symmetry.space_group_name_H-M   'P 1'
#
loop_
_entity.id
_entity.type
_entity.pdbx_description
1 polymer ?
#
loop_
_entity_poly.entity_id
_entity_poly.type
_entity_poly.pdbx_seq_one_letter_code
_entity_poly.pdbx_strand_id
1 'polypeptide(L)'
;MRFPPWCVDFVSIDRGTIGIRGWAIPAGRRSGPTSFSINGRPFDSTTYPIGRPDIGDLFWFADDARLSGFLCRSRILESDRDEYRFDYLDLQTGKPFYDLHAYYHTTAPDRFPLPEPFRRARVHGGSDEGAFRLEGLSTYKKFEAILQQQFGRRYTDFPAILDWGCGCSRVLRHFKPDPMQTVTGIDIDADNVAWCAANIPFGRFHHIDLMPPTPLADASFDLMIGVSVFTHLSEADQNLWLRELARIAKPSAILLMTTHGAFTICRSGQSEAAFATWVQSGFMDGGGNHDLAHQIKNSADYYRNVFHTEKYINKTGAGTSTSWRSCRASSATIRTSSSCRSSSGCGAKLGCTAPPNTSDALRCRANIGAPIPPPMPRSHDPRPDSRPRPPDRRARRSRCRCGAGDGRAVG
;
A
#
# COMPACT_ATOMS: atom_id res chain seq x y z
N MET A 1 -9.72 -17.48 -0.24
CA MET A 1 -8.50 -16.66 -0.25
C MET A 1 -7.32 -17.54 0.15
N ARG A 2 -6.17 -17.47 -0.54
CA ARG A 2 -5.01 -18.34 -0.25
C ARG A 2 -4.32 -17.99 1.07
N PHE A 3 -4.24 -16.71 1.38
CA PHE A 3 -3.74 -16.18 2.65
C PHE A 3 -4.79 -15.24 3.24
N PRO A 4 -4.96 -15.22 4.57
CA PRO A 4 -5.87 -14.28 5.21
C PRO A 4 -5.37 -12.84 5.01
N PRO A 5 -6.24 -11.91 4.61
CA PRO A 5 -5.84 -10.51 4.46
C PRO A 5 -5.77 -9.79 5.81
N TRP A 6 -4.85 -8.84 5.89
CA TRP A 6 -4.73 -7.96 7.04
C TRP A 6 -4.14 -6.60 6.64
N CYS A 7 -4.39 -5.59 7.46
CA CYS A 7 -3.92 -4.23 7.30
C CYS A 7 -3.59 -3.63 8.66
N VAL A 8 -2.49 -2.89 8.72
CA VAL A 8 -2.15 -2.01 9.84
C VAL A 8 -2.64 -0.62 9.46
N ASP A 9 -3.76 -0.18 10.06
CA ASP A 9 -4.36 1.13 9.79
C ASP A 9 -3.56 2.27 10.44
N PHE A 10 -2.92 1.99 11.58
CA PHE A 10 -2.19 3.00 12.34
C PHE A 10 -1.09 2.39 13.19
N VAL A 11 0.04 3.10 13.27
CA VAL A 11 1.15 2.84 14.18
C VAL A 11 1.27 4.04 15.14
N SER A 12 1.35 3.76 16.43
CA SER A 12 1.49 4.78 17.48
C SER A 12 2.76 4.56 18.27
N ILE A 13 3.47 5.63 18.60
CA ILE A 13 4.61 5.61 19.52
C ILE A 13 4.31 6.60 20.64
N ASP A 14 4.23 6.12 21.87
CA ASP A 14 3.99 6.94 23.06
C ASP A 14 4.78 6.40 24.25
N ARG A 15 5.52 7.27 24.96
CA ARG A 15 6.20 6.96 26.23
C ARG A 15 6.97 5.63 26.24
N GLY A 16 7.75 5.36 25.19
CA GLY A 16 8.55 4.13 25.07
C GLY A 16 7.75 2.87 24.74
N THR A 17 6.49 3.02 24.31
CA THR A 17 5.63 1.93 23.84
C THR A 17 5.31 2.16 22.36
N ILE A 18 5.32 1.07 21.60
CA ILE A 18 4.82 1.04 20.23
C ILE A 18 3.52 0.25 20.18
N GLY A 19 2.56 0.76 19.42
CA GLY A 19 1.25 0.16 19.23
C GLY A 19 0.88 0.10 17.76
N ILE A 20 0.19 -0.96 17.37
CA ILE A 20 -0.43 -1.08 16.05
C ILE A 20 -1.93 -1.37 16.22
N ARG A 21 -2.75 -0.78 15.36
CA ARG A 21 -4.15 -1.15 15.24
C ARG A 21 -4.52 -1.28 13.77
N GLY A 22 -5.50 -2.12 13.49
CA GLY A 22 -5.95 -2.36 12.14
C GLY A 22 -7.01 -3.44 12.10
N TRP A 23 -7.01 -4.21 11.02
CA TRP A 23 -7.89 -5.35 10.85
C TRP A 23 -7.15 -6.54 10.22
N ALA A 24 -7.54 -7.75 10.60
CA ALA A 24 -7.02 -9.02 10.11
C ALA A 24 -8.15 -10.04 10.09
N ILE A 25 -8.50 -10.53 8.90
CA ILE A 25 -9.56 -11.54 8.77
C ILE A 25 -8.98 -12.90 9.21
N PRO A 26 -9.61 -13.62 10.16
CA PRO A 26 -9.11 -14.91 10.62
C PRO A 26 -8.88 -15.92 9.49
N ALA A 27 -7.88 -16.79 9.65
CA ALA A 27 -7.70 -17.94 8.76
C ALA A 27 -8.69 -19.06 9.12
N GLY A 28 -9.72 -19.26 8.31
CA GLY A 28 -10.70 -20.34 8.49
C GLY A 28 -12.10 -19.85 8.88
N ARG A 29 -13.05 -20.76 9.08
CA ARG A 29 -14.40 -20.44 9.58
C ARG A 29 -14.38 -20.55 11.11
N ARG A 30 -14.59 -19.44 11.81
CA ARG A 30 -14.52 -19.26 13.27
C ARG A 30 -13.09 -19.19 13.82
N SER A 31 -12.64 -17.97 14.14
CA SER A 31 -11.53 -17.69 15.06
C SER A 31 -10.33 -18.63 14.90
N GLY A 32 -9.84 -18.78 13.67
CA GLY A 32 -8.61 -19.52 13.43
C GLY A 32 -7.49 -19.05 14.37
N PRO A 33 -6.58 -19.94 14.78
CA PRO A 33 -5.53 -19.58 15.72
C PRO A 33 -4.57 -18.61 15.01
N THR A 34 -4.76 -17.31 15.24
CA THR A 34 -3.96 -16.25 14.63
C THR A 34 -3.37 -15.32 15.68
N SER A 35 -2.20 -14.77 15.42
CA SER A 35 -1.52 -13.84 16.33
C SER A 35 -0.73 -12.79 15.56
N PHE A 36 -0.08 -11.89 16.29
CA PHE A 36 0.71 -10.80 15.77
C PHE A 36 2.08 -10.79 16.44
N SER A 37 3.11 -10.44 15.68
CA SER A 37 4.44 -10.20 16.23
C SER A 37 5.00 -8.86 15.83
N ILE A 38 5.92 -8.38 16.66
CA ILE A 38 6.81 -7.26 16.41
C ILE A 38 8.24 -7.79 16.42
N ASN A 39 9.01 -7.58 15.35
CA ASN A 39 10.40 -8.06 15.25
C ASN A 39 10.58 -9.56 15.61
N GLY A 40 9.63 -10.40 15.20
CA GLY A 40 9.65 -11.84 15.45
C GLY A 40 9.28 -12.28 16.88
N ARG A 41 8.98 -11.35 17.79
CA ARG A 41 8.49 -11.65 19.14
C ARG A 41 7.00 -11.29 19.30
N PRO A 42 6.26 -11.96 20.20
CA PRO A 42 4.90 -11.56 20.52
C PRO A 42 4.83 -10.11 21.04
N PHE A 43 3.71 -9.45 20.80
CA PHE A 43 3.39 -8.20 21.49
C PHE A 43 3.13 -8.45 22.99
N ASP A 44 3.44 -7.45 23.83
CA ASP A 44 3.21 -7.54 25.29
C ASP A 44 1.71 -7.63 25.61
N SER A 45 0.87 -7.02 24.77
CA SER A 45 -0.58 -7.11 24.84
C SER A 45 -1.22 -7.09 23.45
N THR A 46 -2.25 -7.92 23.28
CA THR A 46 -3.03 -8.02 22.04
C THR A 46 -4.51 -8.09 22.42
N THR A 47 -5.32 -7.24 21.79
CA THR A 47 -6.78 -7.30 21.81
C THR A 47 -7.27 -7.64 20.41
N TYR A 48 -7.80 -8.86 20.24
CA TYR A 48 -8.33 -9.39 19.00
C TYR A 48 -9.31 -10.54 19.31
N PRO A 49 -10.47 -10.64 18.65
CA PRO A 49 -11.00 -9.72 17.66
C PRO A 49 -11.71 -8.49 18.25
N ILE A 50 -11.77 -7.41 17.49
CA ILE A 50 -12.51 -6.17 17.74
C ILE A 50 -13.52 -5.97 16.60
N GLY A 51 -14.68 -5.39 16.89
CA GLY A 51 -15.71 -5.11 15.88
C GLY A 51 -15.25 -4.12 14.81
N ARG A 52 -15.42 -4.50 13.54
CA ARG A 52 -15.17 -3.70 12.33
C ARG A 52 -16.29 -3.89 11.31
N PRO A 53 -17.49 -3.30 11.53
CA PRO A 53 -18.62 -3.44 10.62
C PRO A 53 -18.29 -2.99 9.19
N ASP A 54 -17.47 -1.94 9.06
CA ASP A 54 -16.97 -1.40 7.79
C ASP A 54 -16.18 -2.46 6.99
N ILE A 55 -15.35 -3.25 7.66
CA ILE A 55 -14.61 -4.35 7.03
C ILE A 55 -15.56 -5.50 6.68
N GLY A 56 -16.57 -5.74 7.52
CA GLY A 56 -17.63 -6.70 7.21
C GLY A 56 -18.45 -6.36 5.98
N ASP A 57 -18.67 -5.08 5.69
CA ASP A 57 -19.39 -4.64 4.50
C ASP A 57 -18.50 -4.77 3.24
N LEU A 58 -17.19 -4.50 3.36
CA LEU A 58 -16.22 -4.70 2.28
C LEU A 58 -15.99 -6.19 1.96
N PHE A 59 -15.89 -7.03 2.98
CA PHE A 59 -15.68 -8.47 2.86
C PHE A 59 -16.93 -9.24 3.28
N TRP A 60 -18.08 -8.87 2.71
CA TRP A 60 -19.40 -9.43 3.02
C TRP A 60 -19.48 -10.96 2.86
N PHE A 61 -18.59 -11.54 2.05
CA PHE A 61 -18.49 -12.98 1.81
C PHE A 61 -17.63 -13.72 2.85
N ALA A 62 -17.03 -13.02 3.80
CA ALA A 62 -16.22 -13.58 4.88
C ALA A 62 -16.92 -13.37 6.22
N ASP A 63 -17.48 -14.44 6.79
CA ASP A 63 -18.31 -14.41 8.01
C ASP A 63 -17.64 -13.64 9.17
N ASP A 64 -16.34 -13.84 9.37
CA ASP A 64 -15.57 -13.25 10.48
C ASP A 64 -15.00 -11.85 10.16
N ALA A 65 -15.27 -11.27 8.98
CA ALA A 65 -14.76 -9.95 8.60
C ALA A 65 -15.26 -8.82 9.51
N ARG A 66 -16.48 -8.95 10.05
CA ARG A 66 -17.05 -8.00 11.04
C ARG A 66 -16.32 -8.03 12.38
N LEU A 67 -15.59 -9.11 12.70
CA LEU A 67 -14.80 -9.30 13.91
C LEU A 67 -13.32 -9.46 13.55
N SER A 68 -12.79 -8.50 12.80
CA SER A 68 -11.41 -8.52 12.30
C SER A 68 -10.50 -7.49 12.94
N GLY A 69 -11.01 -6.56 13.73
CA GLY A 69 -10.19 -5.49 14.29
C GLY A 69 -9.17 -6.00 15.30
N PHE A 70 -7.97 -5.41 15.34
CA PHE A 70 -6.96 -5.70 16.37
C PHE A 70 -6.36 -4.42 16.96
N LEU A 71 -5.83 -4.56 18.17
CA LEU A 71 -4.95 -3.59 18.82
C LEU A 71 -3.83 -4.34 19.53
N CYS A 72 -2.58 -4.10 19.13
CA CYS A 72 -1.41 -4.70 19.76
C CYS A 72 -0.51 -3.59 20.33
N ARG A 73 0.13 -3.84 21.47
CA ARG A 73 1.09 -2.92 22.10
C ARG A 73 2.26 -3.68 22.70
N SER A 74 3.45 -3.07 22.62
CA SER A 74 4.64 -3.59 23.26
C SER A 74 5.59 -2.46 23.63
N ARG A 75 6.38 -2.66 24.69
CA ARG A 75 7.49 -1.77 25.01
C ARG A 75 8.51 -1.78 23.87
N ILE A 76 9.07 -0.61 23.58
CA ILE A 76 10.18 -0.45 22.66
C ILE A 76 11.43 -0.98 23.34
N LEU A 77 12.06 -1.97 22.72
CA LEU A 77 13.33 -2.51 23.19
C LEU A 77 14.49 -1.76 22.55
N GLU A 78 15.65 -1.80 23.21
CA GLU A 78 16.87 -1.18 22.71
C GLU A 78 17.28 -1.70 21.34
N SER A 79 17.13 -3.01 21.16
CA SER A 79 17.40 -3.71 19.92
C SER A 79 16.46 -3.34 18.77
N ASP A 80 15.30 -2.74 19.07
CA ASP A 80 14.23 -2.49 18.10
C ASP A 80 14.21 -1.02 17.64
N ARG A 81 15.02 -0.12 18.23
CA ARG A 81 14.74 1.33 18.17
C ARG A 81 14.63 1.89 16.75
N ASP A 82 15.38 1.36 15.79
CA ASP A 82 15.46 1.96 14.46
C ASP A 82 14.43 1.42 13.47
N GLU A 83 14.01 0.16 13.59
CA GLU A 83 13.16 -0.49 12.60
C GLU A 83 12.27 -1.56 13.24
N TYR A 84 11.01 -1.57 12.81
CA TYR A 84 9.99 -2.51 13.26
C TYR A 84 9.42 -3.24 12.08
N ARG A 85 9.31 -4.56 12.21
CA ARG A 85 8.56 -5.45 11.35
C ARG A 85 7.36 -5.99 12.12
N PHE A 86 6.18 -5.85 11.54
CA PHE A 86 4.94 -6.39 12.06
C PHE A 86 4.46 -7.54 11.17
N ASP A 87 4.10 -8.66 11.78
CA ASP A 87 3.62 -9.84 11.05
C ASP A 87 2.26 -10.30 11.58
N TYR A 88 1.47 -10.87 10.68
CA TYR A 88 0.27 -11.63 11.01
C TYR A 88 0.56 -13.13 10.88
N LEU A 89 0.42 -13.82 12.00
CA LEU A 89 0.95 -15.16 12.22
C LEU A 89 -0.16 -16.19 12.27
N ASP A 90 0.16 -17.37 11.75
CA ASP A 90 -0.52 -18.61 12.10
C ASP A 90 0.01 -19.10 13.45
N LEU A 91 -0.84 -19.13 14.49
CA LEU A 91 -0.45 -19.58 15.83
C LEU A 91 -0.07 -21.05 15.87
N GLN A 92 -0.57 -21.89 14.95
CA GLN A 92 -0.19 -23.31 14.94
C GLN A 92 1.27 -23.50 14.57
N THR A 93 1.75 -22.70 13.62
CA THR A 93 3.12 -22.79 13.11
C THR A 93 4.08 -21.79 13.75
N GLY A 94 3.54 -20.74 14.38
CA GLY A 94 4.31 -19.59 14.87
C GLY A 94 4.93 -18.76 13.74
N LYS A 95 4.51 -18.96 12.48
CA LYS A 95 5.10 -18.31 11.30
C LYS A 95 4.11 -17.32 10.67
N PRO A 96 4.61 -16.30 9.95
CA PRO A 96 3.75 -15.42 9.16
C PRO A 96 2.94 -16.23 8.14
N PHE A 97 1.65 -15.89 7.98
CA PHE A 97 0.82 -16.51 6.93
C PHE A 97 1.42 -16.30 5.54
N TYR A 98 2.04 -15.13 5.33
CA TYR A 98 2.84 -14.85 4.16
C TYR A 98 3.89 -13.78 4.47
N ASP A 99 5.16 -14.11 4.25
CA ASP A 99 6.31 -13.28 4.61
C ASP A 99 6.26 -11.86 3.97
N LEU A 100 5.79 -11.78 2.72
CA LEU A 100 5.66 -10.53 1.98
C LEU A 100 4.39 -9.71 2.35
N HIS A 101 3.60 -10.16 3.32
CA HIS A 101 2.50 -9.36 3.90
C HIS A 101 2.90 -8.58 5.16
N ALA A 102 4.16 -8.66 5.60
CA ALA A 102 4.64 -7.88 6.73
C ALA A 102 4.51 -6.36 6.51
N TYR A 103 4.36 -5.60 7.59
CA TYR A 103 4.44 -4.13 7.58
C TYR A 103 5.75 -3.69 8.24
N TYR A 104 6.35 -2.62 7.71
CA TYR A 104 7.62 -2.09 8.19
C TYR A 104 7.46 -0.63 8.61
N HIS A 105 7.98 -0.30 9.78
CA HIS A 105 7.96 1.05 10.35
C HIS A 105 9.34 1.42 10.89
N THR A 106 9.64 2.70 10.97
CA THR A 106 10.90 3.22 11.53
C THR A 106 10.62 4.43 12.39
N THR A 107 11.36 4.57 13.50
CA THR A 107 11.37 5.82 14.27
C THR A 107 12.38 6.83 13.74
N ALA A 108 13.24 6.42 12.80
CA ALA A 108 14.26 7.28 12.24
C ALA A 108 13.59 8.53 11.63
N PRO A 109 14.19 9.71 11.83
CA PRO A 109 13.64 10.94 11.25
C PRO A 109 13.65 10.83 9.72
N ASP A 110 12.64 11.42 9.09
CA ASP A 110 12.59 11.52 7.64
C ASP A 110 13.79 12.32 7.12
N ARG A 111 14.50 11.75 6.14
CA ARG A 111 15.66 12.40 5.49
C ARG A 111 15.25 13.52 4.53
N PHE A 112 13.99 13.52 4.10
CA PHE A 112 13.46 14.45 3.10
C PHE A 112 12.10 15.00 3.57
N PRO A 113 11.73 16.23 3.16
CA PRO A 113 10.40 16.77 3.42
C PRO A 113 9.31 15.80 2.97
N LEU A 114 8.19 15.77 3.70
CA LEU A 114 7.03 15.03 3.24
C LEU A 114 6.29 15.80 2.14
N PRO A 115 5.77 15.12 1.10
CA PRO A 115 4.91 15.75 0.11
C PRO A 115 3.64 16.28 0.75
N GLU A 116 3.04 17.34 0.21
CA GLU A 116 1.80 17.91 0.74
C GLU A 116 0.64 16.89 0.74
N PRO A 117 -0.37 17.05 1.63
CA PRO A 117 -1.50 16.14 1.76
C PRO A 117 -2.17 15.72 0.44
N PHE A 118 -2.34 16.65 -0.49
CA PHE A 118 -2.99 16.39 -1.77
C PHE A 118 -2.11 15.55 -2.73
N ARG A 119 -0.78 15.66 -2.65
CA ARG A 119 0.14 14.81 -3.43
C ARG A 119 0.13 13.39 -2.93
N ARG A 120 0.12 13.22 -1.60
CA ARG A 120 -0.03 11.92 -0.95
C ARG A 120 -1.34 11.28 -1.39
N ALA A 121 -2.44 12.04 -1.37
CA ALA A 121 -3.76 11.54 -1.77
C ALA A 121 -3.76 10.94 -3.17
N ARG A 122 -3.12 11.59 -4.14
CA ARG A 122 -3.02 11.07 -5.53
C ARG A 122 -2.16 9.81 -5.66
N VAL A 123 -1.18 9.61 -4.79
CA VAL A 123 -0.14 8.56 -4.93
C VAL A 123 -0.43 7.30 -4.12
N HIS A 124 -1.17 7.40 -3.01
CA HIS A 124 -1.50 6.24 -2.19
C HIS A 124 -2.97 6.17 -1.76
N GLY A 125 -3.81 7.12 -2.20
CA GLY A 125 -5.23 7.14 -1.92
C GLY A 125 -5.62 7.79 -0.59
N GLY A 126 -4.68 8.45 0.11
CA GLY A 126 -4.93 9.14 1.38
C GLY A 126 -3.99 10.32 1.64
N SER A 127 -4.34 11.18 2.59
CA SER A 127 -3.53 12.34 2.96
C SER A 127 -2.66 12.10 4.21
N ASP A 128 -2.82 10.97 4.89
CA ASP A 128 -2.18 10.67 6.17
C ASP A 128 -0.68 10.38 6.03
N GLU A 129 0.12 11.02 6.87
CA GLU A 129 1.59 10.89 6.83
C GLU A 129 2.09 9.55 7.35
N GLY A 130 1.41 9.00 8.35
CA GLY A 130 1.77 7.72 8.94
C GLY A 130 1.57 6.58 7.95
N ALA A 131 0.41 6.53 7.31
CA ALA A 131 0.09 5.58 6.25
C ALA A 131 1.03 5.73 5.05
N PHE A 132 1.31 6.97 4.61
CA PHE A 132 2.25 7.21 3.51
C PHE A 132 3.63 6.61 3.78
N ARG A 133 4.18 6.82 4.98
CA ARG A 133 5.48 6.25 5.40
C ARG A 133 5.41 4.73 5.56
N LEU A 134 4.38 4.24 6.23
CA LEU A 134 4.20 2.82 6.52
C LEU A 134 4.13 2.02 5.22
N GLU A 135 3.30 2.44 4.26
CA GLU A 135 3.15 1.76 2.99
C GLU A 135 4.39 1.92 2.09
N GLY A 136 5.00 3.11 2.08
CA GLY A 136 6.22 3.38 1.33
C GLY A 136 7.39 2.49 1.77
N LEU A 137 7.69 2.49 3.07
CA LEU A 137 8.76 1.67 3.65
C LEU A 137 8.46 0.17 3.51
N SER A 138 7.20 -0.23 3.74
CA SER A 138 6.80 -1.64 3.57
C SER A 138 7.00 -2.10 2.14
N THR A 139 6.66 -1.27 1.15
CA THR A 139 6.86 -1.59 -0.27
C THR A 139 8.34 -1.70 -0.60
N TYR A 140 9.15 -0.72 -0.15
CA TYR A 140 10.60 -0.72 -0.32
C TYR A 140 11.23 -2.02 0.21
N LYS A 141 10.91 -2.42 1.44
CA LYS A 141 11.44 -3.63 2.09
C LYS A 141 10.97 -4.92 1.43
N LYS A 142 9.71 -4.99 1.00
CA LYS A 142 9.17 -6.16 0.29
C LYS A 142 9.87 -6.38 -1.05
N PHE A 143 10.11 -5.31 -1.80
CA PHE A 143 10.83 -5.40 -3.07
C PHE A 143 12.29 -5.80 -2.87
N GLU A 144 12.98 -5.26 -1.85
CA GLU A 144 14.33 -5.72 -1.50
C GLU A 144 14.35 -7.21 -1.14
N ALA A 145 13.36 -7.67 -0.35
CA ALA A 145 13.21 -9.08 -0.01
C ALA A 145 12.96 -9.96 -1.25
N ILE A 146 12.13 -9.50 -2.20
CA ILE A 146 11.90 -10.21 -3.47
C ILE A 146 13.20 -10.29 -4.29
N LEU A 147 13.95 -9.19 -4.41
CA LEU A 147 15.24 -9.18 -5.11
C LEU A 147 16.19 -10.21 -4.51
N GLN A 148 16.29 -10.24 -3.18
CA GLN A 148 17.20 -11.15 -2.49
C GLN A 148 16.74 -12.61 -2.62
N GLN A 149 15.45 -12.89 -2.44
CA GLN A 149 14.89 -14.25 -2.45
C GLN A 149 14.89 -14.87 -3.85
N GLN A 150 14.66 -14.07 -4.90
CA GLN A 150 14.43 -14.57 -6.25
C GLN A 150 15.66 -14.47 -7.14
N PHE A 151 16.52 -13.48 -6.89
CA PHE A 151 17.67 -13.17 -7.75
C PHE A 151 19.00 -13.15 -6.99
N GLY A 152 18.99 -13.26 -5.66
CA GLY A 152 20.20 -13.16 -4.85
C GLY A 152 20.85 -11.76 -4.90
N ARG A 153 20.09 -10.74 -5.28
CA ARG A 153 20.54 -9.34 -5.43
C ARG A 153 19.81 -8.43 -4.46
N ARG A 154 20.38 -7.26 -4.18
CA ARG A 154 19.82 -6.16 -3.41
C ARG A 154 19.81 -4.90 -4.26
N TYR A 155 19.14 -3.84 -3.81
CA TYR A 155 19.14 -2.57 -4.55
C TYR A 155 20.54 -2.07 -4.88
N THR A 156 21.49 -2.19 -3.94
CA THR A 156 22.90 -1.76 -4.11
C THR A 156 23.62 -2.44 -5.27
N ASP A 157 23.13 -3.58 -5.74
CA ASP A 157 23.78 -4.33 -6.81
C ASP A 157 23.39 -3.79 -8.20
N PHE A 158 22.49 -2.80 -8.28
CA PHE A 158 21.96 -2.26 -9.54
C PHE A 158 22.44 -0.83 -9.81
N PRO A 159 23.34 -0.58 -10.78
CA PRO A 159 23.85 0.77 -11.05
C PRO A 159 22.82 1.75 -11.64
N ALA A 160 21.75 1.29 -12.28
CA ALA A 160 20.78 2.13 -12.97
C ALA A 160 19.34 1.70 -12.69
N ILE A 161 18.70 2.40 -11.75
CA ILE A 161 17.37 2.08 -11.24
C ILE A 161 16.35 3.09 -11.78
N LEU A 162 15.24 2.59 -12.33
CA LEU A 162 14.08 3.39 -12.72
C LEU A 162 12.91 3.15 -11.75
N ASP A 163 12.25 4.22 -11.32
CA ASP A 163 10.90 4.19 -10.76
C ASP A 163 9.93 4.77 -11.80
N TRP A 164 9.18 3.91 -12.47
CA TRP A 164 8.16 4.25 -13.46
C TRP A 164 6.83 4.48 -12.75
N GLY A 165 6.29 5.69 -12.87
CA GLY A 165 5.17 6.15 -12.06
C GLY A 165 5.60 6.53 -10.64
N CYS A 166 6.70 7.30 -10.52
CA CYS A 166 7.32 7.57 -9.21
C CYS A 166 6.45 8.41 -8.26
N GLY A 167 5.40 9.06 -8.76
CA GLY A 167 4.54 9.97 -8.02
C GLY A 167 5.37 11.00 -7.25
N CYS A 168 5.04 11.17 -5.97
CA CYS A 168 5.81 11.99 -5.03
C CYS A 168 6.89 11.20 -4.27
N SER A 169 7.50 10.21 -4.92
CA SER A 169 8.61 9.38 -4.41
C SER A 169 8.30 8.60 -3.13
N ARG A 170 7.08 8.06 -3.00
CA ARG A 170 6.65 7.32 -1.80
C ARG A 170 7.58 6.14 -1.47
N VAL A 171 8.05 5.42 -2.49
CA VAL A 171 8.97 4.28 -2.32
C VAL A 171 10.42 4.75 -2.39
N LEU A 172 10.79 5.52 -3.43
CA LEU A 172 12.17 5.96 -3.65
C LEU A 172 12.77 6.73 -2.47
N ARG A 173 11.98 7.51 -1.70
CA ARG A 173 12.50 8.26 -0.54
C ARG A 173 13.17 7.39 0.53
N HIS A 174 12.92 6.07 0.52
CA HIS A 174 13.54 5.11 1.43
C HIS A 174 14.90 4.57 0.94
N PHE A 175 15.29 4.83 -0.31
CA PHE A 175 16.59 4.43 -0.84
C PHE A 175 17.73 5.16 -0.12
N LYS A 176 18.87 4.49 0.06
CA LYS A 176 20.09 5.13 0.53
C LYS A 176 20.83 5.71 -0.68
N PRO A 177 21.16 7.01 -0.70
CA PRO A 177 21.99 7.57 -1.76
C PRO A 177 23.30 6.78 -1.86
N ASP A 178 23.63 6.37 -3.07
CA ASP A 178 24.88 5.67 -3.40
C ASP A 178 25.45 6.34 -4.66
N PRO A 179 26.67 6.91 -4.59
CA PRO A 179 27.28 7.57 -5.74
C PRO A 179 27.54 6.63 -6.92
N MET A 180 27.55 5.31 -6.70
CA MET A 180 27.69 4.29 -7.75
C MET A 180 26.36 3.97 -8.44
N GLN A 181 25.24 4.52 -7.96
CA GLN A 181 23.91 4.29 -8.49
C GLN A 181 23.33 5.56 -9.10
N THR A 182 22.69 5.42 -10.26
CA THR A 182 21.80 6.42 -10.81
C THR A 182 20.36 5.98 -10.57
N VAL A 183 19.62 6.78 -9.81
CA VAL A 183 18.19 6.58 -9.58
C VAL A 183 17.42 7.59 -10.42
N THR A 184 16.54 7.09 -11.28
CA THR A 184 15.67 7.89 -12.14
C THR A 184 14.22 7.65 -11.78
N GLY A 185 13.43 8.71 -11.62
CA GLY A 185 11.98 8.64 -11.49
C GLY A 185 11.29 9.27 -12.71
N ILE A 186 10.26 8.63 -13.25
CA ILE A 186 9.44 9.22 -14.31
C ILE A 186 7.97 9.16 -13.95
N ASP A 187 7.21 10.20 -14.28
CA ASP A 187 5.77 10.26 -14.01
C ASP A 187 5.05 11.18 -15.00
N ILE A 188 3.75 10.92 -15.17
CA ILE A 188 2.81 11.72 -15.97
C ILE A 188 2.26 12.93 -15.20
N ASP A 189 2.41 12.94 -13.87
CA ASP A 189 2.04 14.05 -13.00
C ASP A 189 3.22 15.03 -12.87
N ALA A 190 3.26 16.04 -13.74
CA ALA A 190 4.30 17.06 -13.78
C ALA A 190 4.50 17.79 -12.44
N ASP A 191 3.41 17.99 -11.69
CA ASP A 191 3.44 18.62 -10.37
C ASP A 191 4.25 17.75 -9.39
N ASN A 192 4.00 16.44 -9.36
CA ASN A 192 4.75 15.50 -8.52
C ASN A 192 6.22 15.34 -8.94
N VAL A 193 6.51 15.34 -10.25
CA VAL A 193 7.88 15.33 -10.76
C VAL A 193 8.66 16.54 -10.29
N ALA A 194 8.08 17.74 -10.41
CA ALA A 194 8.71 18.98 -9.96
C ALA A 194 9.00 18.96 -8.45
N TRP A 195 8.06 18.45 -7.66
CA TRP A 195 8.26 18.28 -6.22
C TRP A 195 9.41 17.32 -5.91
N CYS A 196 9.51 16.19 -6.61
CA CYS A 196 10.60 15.22 -6.41
C CYS A 196 11.96 15.83 -6.75
N ALA A 197 12.06 16.55 -7.88
CA ALA A 197 13.28 17.22 -8.29
C ALA A 197 13.78 18.24 -7.24
N ALA A 198 12.86 18.91 -6.53
CA ALA A 198 13.19 19.87 -5.49
C ALA A 198 13.55 19.24 -4.13
N ASN A 199 13.05 18.04 -3.82
CA ASN A 199 13.10 17.48 -2.46
C ASN A 199 13.90 16.16 -2.33
N ILE A 200 14.22 15.48 -3.44
CA ILE A 200 14.89 14.18 -3.45
C ILE A 200 16.23 14.32 -4.22
N PRO A 201 17.30 14.84 -3.57
CA PRO A 201 18.51 15.32 -4.25
C PRO A 201 19.37 14.24 -4.91
N PHE A 202 19.17 12.96 -4.56
CA PHE A 202 19.92 11.86 -5.15
C PHE A 202 19.27 11.31 -6.44
N GLY A 203 18.01 11.66 -6.70
CA GLY A 203 17.25 11.16 -7.84
C GLY A 203 17.23 12.14 -9.02
N ARG A 204 17.08 11.61 -10.23
CA ARG A 204 16.81 12.40 -11.45
C ARG A 204 15.37 12.19 -11.86
N PHE A 205 14.58 13.25 -11.95
CA PHE A 205 13.14 13.15 -12.18
C PHE A 205 12.73 13.78 -13.51
N HIS A 206 11.94 13.06 -14.30
CA HIS A 206 11.49 13.51 -15.62
C HIS A 206 9.98 13.34 -15.78
N HIS A 207 9.33 14.38 -16.28
CA HIS A 207 7.95 14.29 -16.72
C HIS A 207 7.90 13.58 -18.07
N ILE A 208 6.92 12.69 -18.26
CA ILE A 208 6.69 11.95 -19.49
C ILE A 208 5.24 12.12 -19.94
N ASP A 209 5.00 11.89 -21.23
CA ASP A 209 3.65 11.88 -21.78
C ASP A 209 2.85 10.64 -21.32
N LEU A 210 1.54 10.69 -21.52
CA LEU A 210 0.65 9.56 -21.21
C LEU A 210 1.00 8.30 -22.01
N MET A 211 1.47 8.45 -23.25
CA MET A 211 1.76 7.32 -24.12
C MET A 211 3.26 7.20 -24.37
N PRO A 212 3.80 5.97 -24.49
CA PRO A 212 5.17 5.77 -24.91
C PRO A 212 5.37 6.20 -26.39
N PRO A 213 6.61 6.45 -26.83
CA PRO A 213 7.87 6.20 -26.13
C PRO A 213 8.25 7.30 -25.14
N THR A 214 9.03 6.93 -24.12
CA THR A 214 9.72 7.89 -23.24
C THR A 214 10.96 8.46 -23.95
N PRO A 215 11.49 9.61 -23.51
CA PRO A 215 12.75 10.14 -24.03
C PRO A 215 14.00 9.40 -23.51
N LEU A 216 13.82 8.33 -22.72
CA LEU A 216 14.93 7.57 -22.14
C LEU A 216 15.61 6.72 -23.21
N ALA A 217 16.94 6.56 -23.11
CA ALA A 217 17.71 5.80 -24.08
C ALA A 217 17.45 4.29 -23.97
N ASP A 218 17.63 3.58 -25.08
CA ASP A 218 17.58 2.11 -25.14
C ASP A 218 18.55 1.50 -24.12
N ALA A 219 18.16 0.36 -23.54
CA ALA A 219 19.02 -0.44 -22.65
C ALA A 219 19.74 0.38 -21.54
N SER A 220 19.01 1.25 -20.86
CA SER A 220 19.57 2.15 -19.84
C SER A 220 19.49 1.61 -18.42
N PHE A 221 18.47 0.81 -18.09
CA PHE A 221 18.16 0.42 -16.71
C PHE A 221 18.32 -1.07 -16.47
N ASP A 222 18.89 -1.44 -15.32
CA ASP A 222 19.03 -2.84 -14.89
C ASP A 222 18.06 -3.25 -13.78
N LEU A 223 17.46 -2.28 -13.09
CA LEU A 223 16.27 -2.48 -12.25
C LEU A 223 15.21 -1.45 -12.60
N MET A 224 13.99 -1.90 -12.77
CA MET A 224 12.84 -1.01 -12.96
C MET A 224 11.74 -1.39 -11.96
N ILE A 225 11.20 -0.39 -11.31
CA ILE A 225 10.14 -0.50 -10.32
C ILE A 225 8.92 0.22 -10.88
N GLY A 226 7.74 -0.37 -10.74
CA GLY A 226 6.48 0.26 -11.11
C GLY A 226 5.39 -0.11 -10.12
N VAL A 227 5.08 0.82 -9.21
CA VAL A 227 4.09 0.61 -8.16
C VAL A 227 2.78 1.29 -8.56
N SER A 228 1.75 0.48 -8.74
CA SER A 228 0.40 0.91 -9.09
C SER A 228 0.36 1.72 -10.40
N VAL A 229 1.08 1.26 -11.44
CA VAL A 229 0.98 1.85 -12.78
C VAL A 229 0.08 1.01 -13.67
N PHE A 230 0.37 -0.29 -13.83
CA PHE A 230 -0.47 -1.21 -14.62
C PHE A 230 -1.92 -1.28 -14.12
N THR A 231 -2.15 -0.94 -12.86
CA THR A 231 -3.50 -0.82 -12.25
C THR A 231 -4.37 0.26 -12.87
N HIS A 232 -3.78 1.16 -13.66
CA HIS A 232 -4.47 2.31 -14.25
C HIS A 232 -4.46 2.32 -15.77
N LEU A 233 -3.96 1.28 -16.44
CA LEU A 233 -3.81 1.23 -17.89
C LEU A 233 -4.74 0.21 -18.52
N SER A 234 -5.39 0.56 -19.63
CA SER A 234 -6.15 -0.41 -20.44
C SER A 234 -5.22 -1.53 -20.94
N GLU A 235 -5.76 -2.69 -21.29
CA GLU A 235 -4.94 -3.83 -21.77
C GLU A 235 -4.07 -3.45 -22.98
N ALA A 236 -4.61 -2.63 -23.89
CA ALA A 236 -3.87 -2.13 -25.05
C ALA A 236 -2.69 -1.24 -24.63
N ASP A 237 -2.90 -0.34 -23.67
CA ASP A 237 -1.88 0.57 -23.17
C ASP A 237 -0.80 -0.17 -22.37
N GLN A 238 -1.18 -1.19 -21.60
CA GLN A 238 -0.21 -2.07 -20.92
C GLN A 238 0.73 -2.70 -21.93
N ASN A 239 0.22 -3.20 -23.06
CA ASN A 239 1.05 -3.79 -24.11
C ASN A 239 2.00 -2.77 -24.76
N LEU A 240 1.57 -1.52 -24.96
CA LEU A 240 2.44 -0.45 -25.46
C LEU A 240 3.56 -0.13 -24.46
N TRP A 241 3.20 0.05 -23.19
CA TRP A 241 4.17 0.30 -22.13
C TRP A 241 5.12 -0.86 -21.87
N LEU A 242 4.67 -2.10 -21.99
CA LEU A 242 5.55 -3.27 -21.90
C LEU A 242 6.62 -3.30 -22.99
N ARG A 243 6.30 -2.89 -24.22
CA ARG A 243 7.30 -2.74 -25.30
C ARG A 243 8.30 -1.65 -24.98
N GLU A 244 7.83 -0.53 -24.42
CA GLU A 244 8.70 0.57 -24.03
C GLU A 244 9.62 0.21 -22.86
N LEU A 245 9.08 -0.42 -21.82
CA LEU A 245 9.87 -0.95 -20.70
C LEU A 245 10.91 -1.96 -21.19
N ALA A 246 10.56 -2.81 -22.17
CA ALA A 246 11.51 -3.73 -22.79
C ALA A 246 12.60 -3.02 -23.62
N ARG A 247 12.28 -1.89 -24.29
CA ARG A 247 13.26 -1.08 -25.03
C ARG A 247 14.30 -0.46 -24.11
N ILE A 248 13.86 0.12 -22.99
CA ILE A 248 14.76 0.81 -22.04
C ILE A 248 15.46 -0.17 -21.07
N ALA A 249 15.05 -1.43 -21.05
CA ALA A 249 15.67 -2.49 -20.26
C ALA A 249 17.04 -2.88 -20.82
N LYS A 250 18.06 -2.93 -19.95
CA LYS A 250 19.30 -3.66 -20.23
C LYS A 250 19.00 -5.16 -20.40
N PRO A 251 19.86 -5.90 -21.12
CA PRO A 251 19.85 -7.35 -21.03
C PRO A 251 19.88 -7.80 -19.56
N SER A 252 19.00 -8.74 -19.21
CA SER A 252 18.83 -9.25 -17.83
C SER A 252 18.33 -8.23 -16.79
N ALA A 253 17.76 -7.11 -17.21
CA ALA A 253 17.10 -6.20 -16.28
C ALA A 253 15.95 -6.88 -15.54
N ILE A 254 15.74 -6.48 -14.28
CA ILE A 254 14.65 -6.97 -13.44
C ILE A 254 13.56 -5.91 -13.37
N LEU A 255 12.31 -6.34 -13.55
CA LEU A 255 11.12 -5.48 -13.43
C LEU A 255 10.31 -5.92 -12.21
N LEU A 256 10.15 -5.02 -11.25
CA LEU A 256 9.32 -5.20 -10.06
C LEU A 256 8.05 -4.38 -10.19
N MET A 257 6.94 -5.04 -10.48
CA MET A 257 5.69 -4.39 -10.87
C MET A 257 4.55 -4.86 -9.96
N THR A 258 3.61 -3.97 -9.64
CA THR A 258 2.38 -4.33 -8.92
C THR A 258 1.16 -4.26 -9.83
N THR A 259 0.15 -5.06 -9.49
CA THR A 259 -1.18 -5.08 -10.13
C THR A 259 -2.27 -5.19 -9.06
N HIS A 260 -3.53 -4.93 -9.43
CA HIS A 260 -4.66 -5.19 -8.54
C HIS A 260 -5.07 -6.66 -8.68
N GLY A 261 -4.87 -7.42 -7.60
CA GLY A 261 -5.25 -8.82 -7.53
C GLY A 261 -6.61 -9.07 -6.85
N ALA A 262 -6.80 -10.32 -6.44
CA ALA A 262 -8.02 -10.81 -5.77
C ALA A 262 -8.45 -9.94 -4.57
N PHE A 263 -7.48 -9.51 -3.76
CA PHE A 263 -7.78 -8.71 -2.58
C PHE A 263 -8.36 -7.33 -2.95
N THR A 264 -7.80 -6.68 -3.98
CA THR A 264 -8.23 -5.34 -4.39
C THR A 264 -9.59 -5.38 -5.08
N ILE A 265 -9.86 -6.37 -5.93
CA ILE A 265 -11.18 -6.47 -6.58
C ILE A 265 -12.30 -6.68 -5.55
N CYS A 266 -12.08 -7.51 -4.52
CA CYS A 266 -13.09 -7.77 -3.49
C CYS A 266 -13.51 -6.51 -2.72
N ARG A 267 -12.60 -5.55 -2.52
CA ARG A 267 -12.87 -4.30 -1.79
C ARG A 267 -13.18 -3.11 -2.70
N SER A 268 -13.32 -3.34 -4.01
CA SER A 268 -13.49 -2.26 -5.01
C SER A 268 -14.95 -1.90 -5.31
N GLY A 269 -15.91 -2.58 -4.67
CA GLY A 269 -17.35 -2.35 -4.90
C GLY A 269 -17.86 -2.85 -6.25
N GLN A 270 -17.07 -3.65 -6.96
CA GLN A 270 -17.46 -4.24 -8.25
C GLN A 270 -18.61 -5.25 -8.08
N SER A 271 -19.46 -5.32 -9.09
CA SER A 271 -20.61 -6.23 -9.07
C SER A 271 -20.17 -7.70 -9.12
N GLU A 272 -21.05 -8.60 -8.67
CA GLU A 272 -20.80 -10.05 -8.77
C GLU A 272 -20.56 -10.49 -10.23
N ALA A 273 -21.27 -9.88 -11.20
CA ALA A 273 -21.06 -10.14 -12.62
C ALA A 273 -19.67 -9.69 -13.11
N ALA A 274 -19.19 -8.52 -12.65
CA ALA A 274 -17.85 -8.03 -12.97
C ALA A 274 -16.78 -8.95 -12.35
N PHE A 275 -16.96 -9.38 -11.10
CA PHE A 275 -16.09 -10.35 -10.44
C PHE A 275 -16.05 -11.69 -11.17
N ALA A 276 -17.22 -12.23 -11.56
CA ALA A 276 -17.30 -13.47 -12.33
C ALA A 276 -16.58 -13.36 -13.69
N THR A 277 -16.72 -12.21 -14.36
CA THR A 277 -16.00 -11.91 -15.60
C THR A 277 -14.49 -11.92 -15.36
N TRP A 278 -14.01 -11.22 -14.33
CA TRP A 278 -12.58 -11.20 -13.97
C TRP A 278 -12.01 -12.58 -13.67
N VAL A 279 -12.75 -13.46 -12.99
CA VAL A 279 -12.34 -14.85 -12.73
C VAL A 279 -12.20 -15.64 -14.04
N GLN A 280 -13.08 -15.39 -15.02
CA GLN A 280 -13.10 -16.11 -16.30
C GLN A 280 -12.03 -15.60 -17.29
N SER A 281 -11.98 -14.29 -17.53
CA SER A 281 -11.04 -13.67 -18.49
C SER A 281 -9.64 -13.52 -17.91
N GLY A 282 -9.54 -13.34 -16.60
CA GLY A 282 -8.31 -13.05 -15.89
C GLY A 282 -7.88 -11.57 -15.94
N PHE A 283 -8.60 -10.72 -16.67
CA PHE A 283 -8.38 -9.28 -16.80
C PHE A 283 -9.72 -8.55 -16.74
N MET A 284 -9.79 -7.46 -15.97
CA MET A 284 -10.99 -6.64 -15.89
C MET A 284 -10.64 -5.17 -15.82
N ASP A 285 -11.34 -4.40 -16.65
CA ASP A 285 -11.33 -2.95 -16.63
C ASP A 285 -12.59 -2.44 -15.89
N GLY A 286 -12.38 -1.85 -14.72
CA GLY A 286 -13.43 -1.34 -13.84
C GLY A 286 -13.86 0.09 -14.13
N GLY A 287 -13.39 0.69 -15.23
CA GLY A 287 -13.75 2.06 -15.62
C GLY A 287 -12.73 3.11 -15.21
N GLY A 288 -13.05 4.37 -15.53
CA GLY A 288 -12.18 5.53 -15.28
C GLY A 288 -11.91 5.76 -13.80
N ASN A 289 -10.70 6.22 -13.50
CA ASN A 289 -10.25 6.65 -12.19
C ASN A 289 -10.02 8.18 -12.22
N HIS A 290 -10.50 8.86 -11.18
CA HIS A 290 -10.53 10.32 -11.09
C HIS A 290 -9.45 10.94 -10.20
N ASP A 291 -8.53 10.14 -9.66
CA ASP A 291 -7.49 10.59 -8.72
C ASP A 291 -6.57 11.66 -9.35
N LEU A 292 -6.42 11.63 -10.69
CA LEU A 292 -5.64 12.60 -11.47
C LEU A 292 -6.49 13.59 -12.28
N ALA A 293 -7.81 13.65 -12.08
CA ALA A 293 -8.71 14.46 -12.91
C ALA A 293 -8.41 15.97 -12.88
N HIS A 294 -7.79 16.45 -11.80
CA HIS A 294 -7.37 17.85 -11.65
C HIS A 294 -5.97 18.15 -12.18
N GLN A 295 -5.17 17.12 -12.50
CA GLN A 295 -3.80 17.26 -13.00
C GLN A 295 -3.71 16.98 -14.50
N ILE A 296 -4.49 16.02 -15.00
CA ILE A 296 -4.46 15.58 -16.38
C ILE A 296 -5.85 15.75 -17.00
N LYS A 297 -5.93 16.50 -18.10
CA LYS A 297 -7.18 16.68 -18.83
C LYS A 297 -7.65 15.34 -19.39
N ASN A 298 -8.94 15.04 -19.24
CA ASN A 298 -9.55 13.77 -19.65
C ASN A 298 -8.82 12.54 -19.05
N SER A 299 -8.26 12.69 -17.83
CA SER A 299 -7.50 11.61 -17.21
C SER A 299 -8.30 10.31 -17.11
N ALA A 300 -9.62 10.36 -16.93
CA ALA A 300 -10.45 9.17 -16.73
C ALA A 300 -10.54 8.25 -17.96
N ASP A 301 -10.22 8.76 -19.15
CA ASP A 301 -10.18 7.94 -20.37
C ASP A 301 -8.94 7.03 -20.35
N TYR A 302 -7.81 7.57 -19.91
CA TYR A 302 -6.51 6.90 -19.85
C TYR A 302 -6.22 6.21 -18.52
N TYR A 303 -6.55 6.86 -17.40
CA TYR A 303 -6.31 6.45 -16.03
C TYR A 303 -7.53 5.71 -15.49
N ARG A 304 -7.36 4.40 -15.26
CA ARG A 304 -8.48 3.45 -15.10
C ARG A 304 -8.37 2.67 -13.78
N ASN A 305 -9.31 1.79 -13.49
CA ASN A 305 -9.19 0.83 -12.39
C ASN A 305 -9.14 -0.59 -12.97
N VAL A 306 -7.93 -1.13 -13.14
CA VAL A 306 -7.70 -2.41 -13.83
C VAL A 306 -7.23 -3.48 -12.86
N PHE A 307 -7.74 -4.71 -13.06
CA PHE A 307 -7.52 -5.87 -12.19
C PHE A 307 -7.05 -7.09 -12.99
N HIS A 308 -6.15 -7.86 -12.39
CA HIS A 308 -5.52 -9.03 -13.02
C HIS A 308 -5.56 -10.24 -12.10
N THR A 309 -5.82 -11.40 -12.67
CA THR A 309 -5.55 -12.67 -11.99
C THR A 309 -4.07 -13.05 -12.16
N GLU A 310 -3.52 -13.81 -11.21
CA GLU A 310 -2.16 -14.36 -11.34
C GLU A 310 -2.02 -15.26 -12.58
N LYS A 311 -3.08 -15.99 -12.95
CA LYS A 311 -3.10 -16.85 -14.14
C LYS A 311 -2.94 -16.04 -15.42
N TYR A 312 -3.61 -14.91 -15.52
CA TYR A 312 -3.50 -14.02 -16.68
C TYR A 312 -2.07 -13.53 -16.86
N ILE A 313 -1.46 -12.97 -15.80
CA ILE A 313 -0.10 -12.44 -15.83
C ILE A 313 0.92 -13.51 -16.28
N ASN A 314 0.80 -14.72 -15.75
CA ASN A 314 1.71 -15.82 -16.11
C ASN A 314 1.51 -16.33 -17.54
N LYS A 315 0.29 -16.22 -18.11
CA LYS A 315 0.00 -16.68 -19.47
C LYS A 315 0.49 -15.67 -20.50
N THR A 316 0.18 -14.39 -20.33
CA THR A 316 0.59 -13.32 -21.26
C THR A 316 2.10 -13.14 -21.27
N GLY A 317 2.75 -13.31 -20.11
CA GLY A 317 4.20 -13.27 -19.99
C GLY A 317 4.97 -14.47 -20.57
N ALA A 318 4.30 -15.55 -20.97
CA ALA A 318 4.95 -16.67 -21.66
C ALA A 318 5.00 -16.48 -23.19
N GLY A 319 4.25 -15.53 -23.75
CA GLY A 319 4.12 -15.30 -25.20
C GLY A 319 5.02 -14.22 -25.78
N THR A 320 5.71 -13.44 -24.93
CA THR A 320 6.75 -12.50 -25.34
C THR A 320 8.12 -13.18 -25.26
N SER A 321 9.09 -12.83 -26.10
CA SER A 321 10.48 -13.34 -26.02
C SER A 321 11.17 -13.07 -24.68
N THR A 322 10.53 -12.29 -23.82
CA THR A 322 10.85 -12.05 -22.41
C THR A 322 10.03 -13.02 -21.54
N SER A 323 10.68 -13.92 -20.79
CA SER A 323 9.97 -14.79 -19.84
C SER A 323 9.58 -14.00 -18.59
N TRP A 324 8.30 -13.71 -18.39
CA TRP A 324 7.83 -13.13 -17.15
C TRP A 324 7.48 -14.26 -16.18
N ARG A 325 8.14 -14.30 -15.02
CA ARG A 325 7.79 -15.22 -13.95
C ARG A 325 7.08 -14.42 -12.86
N SER A 326 5.83 -14.77 -12.51
CA SER A 326 5.33 -14.39 -11.19
C SER A 326 6.24 -15.03 -10.15
N CYS A 327 6.73 -14.24 -9.19
CA CYS A 327 7.52 -14.77 -8.09
C CYS A 327 6.63 -15.71 -7.26
N ARG A 328 6.78 -17.01 -7.48
CA ARG A 328 6.23 -18.03 -6.58
C ARG A 328 7.26 -18.21 -5.49
N ALA A 329 6.93 -17.80 -4.27
CA ALA A 329 7.65 -18.31 -3.10
C ALA A 329 7.40 -19.83 -3.07
N SER A 330 8.40 -20.58 -3.51
CA SER A 330 8.40 -22.04 -3.52
C SER A 330 8.17 -22.54 -2.10
N SER A 331 7.04 -23.20 -1.85
CA SER A 331 6.89 -24.04 -0.67
C SER A 331 8.00 -25.08 -0.75
N ALA A 332 8.94 -25.04 0.20
CA ALA A 332 9.95 -26.08 0.34
C ALA A 332 9.25 -27.44 0.37
N THR A 333 9.43 -28.22 -0.68
CA THR A 333 9.02 -29.62 -0.68
C THR A 333 10.01 -30.33 0.24
N ILE A 334 9.58 -30.57 1.49
CA ILE A 334 10.30 -31.47 2.37
C ILE A 334 10.26 -32.84 1.70
N ARG A 335 11.39 -33.26 1.13
CA ARG A 335 11.63 -34.66 0.80
C ARG A 335 11.85 -35.39 2.13
N THR A 336 10.85 -36.11 2.61
CA THR A 336 11.10 -37.24 3.51
C THR A 336 11.27 -38.49 2.66
N SER A 337 12.51 -38.91 2.49
CA SER A 337 12.84 -40.28 2.15
C SER A 337 12.70 -41.13 3.40
N SER A 338 11.73 -42.05 3.42
CA SER A 338 11.89 -43.36 4.07
C SER A 338 10.69 -44.25 3.75
N SER A 339 11.02 -45.38 3.12
CA SER A 339 10.20 -46.57 2.94
C SER A 339 9.46 -47.03 4.20
N CYS A 340 8.21 -47.44 4.06
CA CYS A 340 7.68 -48.65 4.72
C CYS A 340 6.39 -49.14 4.03
N ARG A 341 6.23 -50.46 4.02
CA ARG A 341 5.32 -51.27 3.21
C ARG A 341 3.87 -51.29 3.72
N SER A 342 2.96 -51.57 2.77
CA SER A 342 1.73 -52.39 2.86
C SER A 342 0.75 -52.21 4.03
N SER A 343 -0.53 -51.90 3.75
CA SER A 343 -1.61 -52.89 3.52
C SER A 343 -3.02 -52.27 3.52
N SER A 344 -3.87 -52.78 2.61
CA SER A 344 -5.33 -53.02 2.70
C SER A 344 -6.35 -51.87 2.91
N GLY A 345 -7.27 -51.74 1.94
CA GLY A 345 -8.68 -52.11 2.16
C GLY A 345 -9.77 -51.02 2.20
N CYS A 346 -10.80 -51.22 1.35
CA CYS A 346 -12.17 -50.63 1.36
C CYS A 346 -12.30 -49.12 1.07
N GLY A 347 -13.11 -48.62 0.14
CA GLY A 347 -14.31 -49.16 -0.51
C GLY A 347 -15.56 -48.47 0.05
N ALA A 348 -16.04 -47.39 -0.60
CA ALA A 348 -17.46 -47.02 -0.64
C ALA A 348 -17.69 -45.80 -1.56
N LYS A 349 -18.44 -46.04 -2.65
CA LYS A 349 -19.26 -45.04 -3.35
C LYS A 349 -20.46 -44.71 -2.48
N LEU A 350 -20.96 -43.47 -2.55
CA LEU A 350 -22.40 -43.14 -2.49
C LEU A 350 -22.58 -41.69 -2.97
N GLY A 351 -23.50 -41.51 -3.92
CA GLY A 351 -23.82 -40.23 -4.55
C GLY A 351 -25.05 -39.55 -3.93
N CYS A 352 -25.71 -38.76 -4.78
CA CYS A 352 -26.95 -37.98 -4.58
C CYS A 352 -26.70 -36.60 -3.92
N THR A 353 -27.31 -35.47 -4.29
CA THR A 353 -28.33 -35.07 -5.27
C THR A 353 -28.45 -33.53 -5.11
N ALA A 354 -28.63 -32.77 -6.20
CA ALA A 354 -29.24 -31.43 -6.18
C ALA A 354 -30.78 -31.57 -6.01
N PRO A 355 -31.66 -30.54 -5.89
CA PRO A 355 -31.57 -29.05 -6.07
C PRO A 355 -32.34 -28.32 -4.91
N PRO A 356 -33.03 -27.13 -4.97
CA PRO A 356 -33.32 -26.18 -6.06
C PRO A 356 -33.19 -24.66 -5.77
N ASN A 357 -33.40 -23.90 -6.85
CA ASN A 357 -33.64 -22.46 -6.96
C ASN A 357 -34.57 -21.87 -5.90
N THR A 358 -34.28 -20.64 -5.47
CA THR A 358 -35.27 -19.54 -5.38
C THR A 358 -34.62 -18.19 -5.64
N SER A 359 -35.25 -17.46 -6.54
CA SER A 359 -35.19 -16.01 -6.69
C SER A 359 -35.67 -15.31 -5.43
N ASP A 360 -34.97 -14.26 -5.00
CA ASP A 360 -35.62 -13.01 -4.58
C ASP A 360 -34.62 -11.85 -4.64
N ALA A 361 -34.87 -10.96 -5.59
CA ALA A 361 -34.18 -9.71 -5.77
C ALA A 361 -34.79 -8.66 -4.85
N LEU A 362 -34.01 -8.07 -3.93
CA LEU A 362 -34.36 -6.80 -3.29
C LEU A 362 -33.09 -5.97 -3.02
N ARG A 363 -32.87 -5.06 -3.98
CA ARG A 363 -32.23 -3.74 -3.91
C ARG A 363 -31.59 -3.33 -2.58
N CYS A 364 -30.31 -2.98 -2.63
CA CYS A 364 -29.81 -1.73 -2.04
C CYS A 364 -28.58 -1.24 -2.79
N ARG A 365 -28.73 -0.13 -3.51
CA ARG A 365 -27.64 0.61 -4.16
C ARG A 365 -26.88 1.37 -3.07
N ALA A 366 -25.57 1.15 -2.96
CA ALA A 366 -24.66 2.09 -2.32
C ALA A 366 -23.57 2.46 -3.33
N ASN A 367 -23.61 3.72 -3.74
CA ASN A 367 -22.66 4.36 -4.63
C ASN A 367 -21.47 4.78 -3.77
N ILE A 368 -20.33 4.07 -3.83
CA ILE A 368 -19.11 4.46 -3.10
C ILE A 368 -17.91 4.28 -4.03
N GLY A 369 -17.72 5.25 -4.92
CA GLY A 369 -16.45 5.52 -5.57
C GLY A 369 -15.65 6.50 -4.72
N ALA A 370 -14.77 5.99 -3.87
CA ALA A 370 -13.58 6.63 -3.29
C ALA A 370 -13.13 5.81 -2.05
N PRO A 371 -11.83 5.67 -1.77
CA PRO A 371 -11.37 5.13 -0.49
C PRO A 371 -11.91 6.00 0.67
N ILE A 372 -12.52 5.36 1.65
CA ILE A 372 -13.04 6.02 2.85
C ILE A 372 -11.84 6.48 3.70
N PRO A 373 -11.69 7.78 4.00
CA PRO A 373 -10.62 8.26 4.87
C PRO A 373 -10.78 7.71 6.29
N PRO A 374 -9.69 7.54 7.06
CA PRO A 374 -9.77 7.07 8.44
C PRO A 374 -10.65 8.02 9.29
N PRO A 375 -11.38 7.49 10.29
CA PRO A 375 -12.26 8.32 11.11
C PRO A 375 -11.46 9.37 11.87
N MET A 376 -11.85 10.64 11.72
CA MET A 376 -11.28 11.76 12.48
C MET A 376 -11.42 11.53 13.99
N PRO A 377 -10.40 11.82 14.81
CA PRO A 377 -10.54 11.80 16.26
C PRO A 377 -11.57 12.88 16.67
N ARG A 378 -12.58 12.48 17.44
CA ARG A 378 -13.54 13.41 18.03
C ARG A 378 -12.80 14.40 18.92
N SER A 379 -12.88 15.68 18.58
CA SER A 379 -12.47 16.79 19.44
C SER A 379 -13.24 16.70 20.76
N HIS A 380 -12.52 16.79 21.88
CA HIS A 380 -13.11 16.98 23.18
C HIS A 380 -14.00 18.24 23.18
N ASP A 381 -15.27 18.05 23.51
CA ASP A 381 -16.24 19.10 23.76
C ASP A 381 -15.95 19.77 25.12
N PRO A 382 -15.63 21.08 25.18
CA PRO A 382 -15.57 21.81 26.43
C PRO A 382 -16.99 22.29 26.78
N ARG A 383 -17.50 21.85 27.94
CA ARG A 383 -18.79 22.27 28.48
C ARG A 383 -18.92 23.80 28.56
N PRO A 384 -20.14 24.37 28.36
CA PRO A 384 -20.37 25.80 28.43
C PRO A 384 -20.77 26.21 29.85
N ASP A 385 -20.02 27.13 30.47
CA ASP A 385 -20.60 28.24 31.26
C ASP A 385 -19.51 29.14 31.85
N SER A 386 -19.50 30.42 31.46
CA SER A 386 -19.51 31.55 32.40
C SER A 386 -19.34 32.87 31.61
N ARG A 387 -20.32 33.75 31.74
CA ARG A 387 -20.39 35.08 31.09
C ARG A 387 -19.30 36.02 31.63
N PRO A 388 -18.79 36.97 30.83
CA PRO A 388 -17.84 37.96 31.30
C PRO A 388 -18.54 39.07 32.13
N ARG A 389 -17.96 39.43 33.28
CA ARG A 389 -18.33 40.60 34.08
C ARG A 389 -17.82 41.89 33.40
N PRO A 390 -18.55 43.02 33.47
CA PRO A 390 -18.07 44.30 32.96
C PRO A 390 -17.08 44.96 33.94
N PRO A 391 -16.13 45.78 33.48
CA PRO A 391 -15.21 46.48 34.36
C PRO A 391 -15.85 47.73 34.97
N ASP A 392 -15.70 47.84 36.29
CA ASP A 392 -16.14 48.97 37.10
C ASP A 392 -15.18 50.16 36.98
N ARG A 393 -15.75 51.36 37.00
CA ARG A 393 -15.07 52.66 36.91
C ARG A 393 -14.88 53.24 38.31
N ARG A 394 -13.64 53.59 38.67
CA ARG A 394 -13.18 54.71 39.56
C ARG A 394 -11.81 54.32 40.17
N ALA A 395 -10.79 55.16 40.36
CA ALA A 395 -10.62 56.60 40.14
C ALA A 395 -9.12 57.00 40.13
N ARG A 396 -8.81 58.00 39.30
CA ARG A 396 -8.06 59.26 39.55
C ARG A 396 -6.57 59.31 39.97
N ARG A 397 -5.92 60.28 39.28
CA ARG A 397 -4.74 61.16 39.56
C ARG A 397 -3.39 60.60 39.12
N SER A 398 -2.45 61.35 38.52
CA SER A 398 -2.36 62.74 38.01
C SER A 398 -0.97 62.92 37.33
N ARG A 399 -0.84 64.01 36.54
CA ARG A 399 0.40 64.75 36.12
C ARG A 399 0.93 64.55 34.68
N CYS A 400 0.55 65.52 33.85
CA CYS A 400 1.33 66.35 32.92
C CYS A 400 2.85 66.09 32.76
N ARG A 401 3.33 66.03 31.51
CA ARG A 401 4.12 67.12 30.86
C ARG A 401 4.40 66.85 29.38
N CYS A 402 4.55 67.95 28.64
CA CYS A 402 4.71 68.10 27.19
C CYS A 402 6.16 67.91 26.68
N GLY A 403 6.30 67.75 25.36
CA GLY A 403 7.51 67.93 24.53
C GLY A 403 7.51 66.90 23.39
N ALA A 404 7.16 67.17 22.12
CA ALA A 404 7.66 68.10 21.10
C ALA A 404 9.06 67.77 20.55
N GLY A 405 9.16 67.61 19.22
CA GLY A 405 10.39 67.51 18.39
C GLY A 405 10.55 66.12 17.74
N ASP A 406 10.20 65.93 16.46
CA ASP A 406 11.04 66.12 15.25
C ASP A 406 12.21 65.10 15.19
N GLY A 407 12.52 64.36 14.13
CA GLY A 407 12.08 64.31 12.74
C GLY A 407 12.97 63.29 11.97
N ARG A 408 12.52 62.91 10.77
CA ARG A 408 13.26 62.44 9.56
C ARG A 408 14.73 61.99 9.70
N ALA A 409 15.09 60.76 9.36
CA ALA A 409 15.28 60.15 8.03
C ALA A 409 16.75 60.16 7.53
N VAL A 410 17.08 59.05 6.86
CA VAL A 410 18.20 58.76 5.93
C VAL A 410 19.52 58.25 6.54
N GLY A 411 19.94 57.11 5.99
CA GLY A 411 21.20 56.40 6.18
C GLY A 411 21.07 55.00 5.60
#